data_AF-A0AAN8KRK6-F1
#
_entry.id   AF-A0AAN8KRK6-F1
#
_cell.length_a   1.000
_cell.length_b   1.000
_cell.length_c   1.000
_cell.angle_alpha   90.00
_cell.angle_beta   90.00
_cell.angle_gamma   90.00
#
_symmetry.space_group_name_H-M   'P 1'
#
loop_
_entity.id
_entity.type
_entity.pdbx_description
1 polymer ?
#
loop_
_entity_poly.entity_id
_entity_poly.type
_entity_poly.pdbx_seq_one_letter_code
_entity_poly.pdbx_strand_id
1 'polypeptide(L)' 'MADGPETPPNYEEQFAHRFSLEDPEYQQYVNRPANPPPLVEDWRGRGGGHNQGRDNRYQDRGGFDIVLVSDVLL' A
#
# COMPACT_ATOMS: atom_id res chain seq x y z
N MET A 1 9.99 34.98 19.99
CA MET A 1 9.64 35.57 18.68
C MET A 1 8.16 35.30 18.50
N ALA A 2 7.32 36.33 18.55
CA ALA A 2 5.90 36.17 18.26
C ALA A 2 5.72 36.45 16.78
N ASP A 3 5.38 35.42 15.99
CA ASP A 3 4.79 35.64 14.68
C ASP A 3 3.52 36.49 14.90
N GLY A 4 3.45 37.60 14.18
CA GLY A 4 2.30 38.51 14.25
C GLY A 4 1.02 37.80 13.79
N PRO A 5 -0.16 38.45 13.91
CA PRO A 5 -1.41 37.87 13.42
C PRO A 5 -1.36 37.81 11.89
N GLU A 6 -0.79 36.73 11.35
CA GLU A 6 -0.92 36.39 9.96
C GLU A 6 -2.41 36.24 9.67
N THR A 7 -2.90 37.05 8.73
CA THR A 7 -4.20 36.84 8.10
C THR A 7 -4.31 35.37 7.74
N PRO A 8 -5.44 34.69 8.06
CA PRO A 8 -5.57 33.27 7.79
C PRO A 8 -5.32 33.03 6.30
N PRO A 9 -4.40 32.12 5.94
CA PRO A 9 -4.08 31.85 4.55
C PRO A 9 -5.34 31.41 3.79
N ASN A 10 -5.58 31.99 2.62
CA ASN A 10 -6.64 31.55 1.72
C ASN A 10 -6.20 30.25 1.03
N TYR A 11 -6.57 29.12 1.61
CA TYR A 11 -6.24 27.80 1.09
C TYR A 11 -6.89 27.50 -0.26
N GLU A 12 -8.08 28.05 -0.52
CA GLU A 12 -8.81 27.81 -1.76
C GLU A 12 -8.07 28.38 -2.96
N GLU A 13 -7.49 29.58 -2.80
CA GLU A 13 -6.66 30.22 -3.83
C GLU A 13 -5.31 29.52 -3.99
N GLN A 14 -4.67 29.14 -2.88
CA GLN A 14 -3.35 28.47 -2.91
C GLN A 14 -3.39 27.11 -3.60
N PHE A 15 -4.52 26.41 -3.48
CA PHE A 15 -4.70 25.05 -3.97
C PHE A 15 -5.73 24.95 -5.10
N ALA A 16 -6.09 26.07 -5.74
CA ALA A 16 -7.10 26.14 -6.79
C ALA A 16 -6.83 25.16 -7.95
N HIS A 17 -5.55 24.88 -8.22
CA HIS A 17 -5.13 23.97 -9.28
C HIS A 17 -4.88 22.53 -8.83
N ARG A 18 -5.08 22.18 -7.54
CA ARG A 18 -4.80 20.82 -7.06
C ARG A 18 -5.55 19.78 -7.89
N PHE A 19 -4.85 18.72 -8.25
CA PHE A 19 -5.39 17.63 -9.06
C PHE A 19 -5.82 18.03 -10.49
N SER A 20 -5.40 19.20 -10.98
CA SER A 20 -5.61 19.63 -12.37
C SER A 20 -4.39 19.28 -13.25
N LEU A 21 -4.48 19.58 -14.55
CA LEU A 21 -3.35 19.48 -15.48
C LEU A 21 -2.25 20.51 -15.17
N GLU A 22 -2.59 21.60 -14.47
CA GLU A 22 -1.65 22.67 -14.11
C GLU A 22 -0.89 22.34 -12.82
N ASP A 23 -1.27 21.29 -12.08
CA ASP A 23 -0.58 20.81 -10.88
C ASP A 23 0.59 19.89 -11.26
N PRO A 24 1.85 20.37 -11.20
CA PRO A 24 3.01 19.58 -11.60
C PRO A 24 3.25 18.38 -10.68
N GLU A 25 2.89 18.47 -9.39
CA GLU A 25 3.05 17.37 -8.44
C GLU A 25 2.06 16.24 -8.75
N TYR A 26 0.82 16.61 -9.07
CA TYR A 26 -0.18 15.64 -9.49
C TYR A 26 0.19 14.99 -10.82
N GLN A 27 0.64 15.76 -11.81
CA GLN A 27 1.10 15.19 -13.08
C GLN A 27 2.28 14.23 -12.88
N GLN A 28 3.22 14.55 -12.00
CA GLN A 28 4.29 13.61 -11.65
C GLN A 28 3.74 12.34 -11.01
N TYR A 29 2.74 12.45 -10.13
CA TYR A 29 2.10 11.29 -9.50
C TYR A 29 1.38 10.39 -10.51
N VAL A 30 0.62 10.98 -11.43
CA VAL A 30 -0.09 10.24 -12.50
C VAL A 30 0.87 9.45 -13.39
N ASN A 31 2.08 9.98 -13.63
CA ASN A 31 3.10 9.32 -14.45
C ASN A 31 3.91 8.25 -13.70
N ARG A 32 3.71 8.06 -12.38
CA ARG A 32 4.44 7.04 -11.63
C ARG A 32 3.97 5.65 -12.04
N PRO A 33 4.91 4.70 -12.27
CA PRO A 33 4.52 3.30 -12.40
C PRO A 33 3.90 2.82 -11.10
N ALA A 34 3.01 1.82 -11.20
CA ALA A 34 2.45 1.16 -10.01
C ALA A 34 3.59 0.63 -9.13
N ASN A 35 3.62 1.04 -7.87
CA ASN A 35 4.62 0.57 -6.93
C ASN A 35 4.31 -0.90 -6.59
N PRO A 36 5.19 -1.88 -6.90
CA PRO A 36 4.95 -3.25 -6.53
C PRO A 36 4.86 -3.37 -5.00
N PRO A 37 4.05 -4.31 -4.48
CA PRO A 37 4.03 -4.57 -3.04
C PRO A 37 5.44 -4.99 -2.58
N PRO A 38 5.85 -4.60 -1.36
CA PRO A 38 7.17 -4.93 -0.85
C PRO A 38 7.33 -6.44 -0.73
N LEU A 39 8.39 -6.98 -1.34
CA LEU A 39 8.80 -8.36 -1.13
C LEU A 39 9.55 -8.45 0.21
N VAL A 40 9.12 -9.34 1.09
CA VAL A 40 9.84 -9.61 2.34
C VAL A 40 10.48 -10.99 2.28
N GLU A 41 11.79 -11.02 2.08
CA GLU A 41 12.60 -12.23 2.15
C GLU A 41 12.75 -12.69 3.61
N ASP A 42 12.96 -14.00 3.81
CA ASP A 42 13.16 -14.60 5.13
C ASP A 42 12.08 -14.21 6.16
N TRP A 43 10.82 -14.08 5.71
CA TRP A 43 9.67 -13.96 6.60
C TRP A 43 9.57 -15.21 7.48
N ARG A 44 10.25 -15.17 8.63
CA ARG A 44 10.21 -16.24 9.64
C ARG A 44 8.87 -16.19 10.35
N GLY A 45 7.84 -16.72 9.69
CA GLY A 45 6.66 -17.18 10.37
C GLY A 45 7.11 -18.08 11.52
N ARG A 46 6.76 -17.74 12.75
CA ARG A 46 6.96 -18.66 13.87
C ARG A 46 6.07 -19.89 13.66
N GLY A 47 6.59 -20.88 12.95
CA GLY A 47 5.92 -22.16 12.75
C GLY A 47 6.67 -23.01 11.74
N GLY A 48 7.43 -23.99 12.21
CA GLY A 48 8.00 -25.02 11.32
C GLY A 48 9.34 -25.63 11.71
N GLY A 49 9.61 -25.82 13.01
CA GLY A 49 10.69 -26.70 13.45
C GLY A 49 10.23 -28.16 13.36
N HIS A 50 10.90 -28.94 12.52
CA HIS A 50 10.70 -30.36 12.28
C HIS A 50 10.79 -31.18 13.60
N ASN A 51 9.93 -32.20 13.71
CA ASN A 51 9.85 -33.24 14.75
C ASN A 51 8.84 -33.00 15.88
N GLN A 52 7.58 -33.34 15.63
CA GLN A 52 6.80 -34.22 16.53
C GLN A 52 5.58 -34.70 15.76
N GLY A 53 5.57 -36.01 15.49
CA GLY A 53 4.49 -36.65 14.75
C GLY A 53 3.16 -36.63 15.48
N ARG A 54 2.22 -37.32 14.83
CA ARG A 54 0.89 -37.70 15.32
C ARG A 54 -0.20 -36.65 15.10
N ASP A 55 -0.80 -36.66 13.93
CA ASP A 55 -1.98 -37.51 13.67
C ASP A 55 -2.86 -36.91 12.58
N ASN A 56 -3.08 -37.77 11.61
CA ASN A 56 -3.78 -37.58 10.36
C ASN A 56 -5.29 -37.42 10.60
N ARG A 57 -5.81 -36.22 10.89
CA ARG A 57 -7.26 -35.89 10.78
C ARG A 57 -7.47 -34.42 10.44
N TYR A 58 -8.44 -34.17 9.58
CA TYR A 58 -8.79 -32.90 8.92
C TYR A 58 -8.07 -32.64 7.60
N GLN A 59 -8.32 -33.55 6.65
CA GLN A 59 -8.77 -33.11 5.34
C GLN A 59 -10.05 -32.28 5.56
N ASP A 60 -10.04 -30.98 5.22
CA ASP A 60 -11.16 -30.33 4.55
C ASP A 60 -10.77 -28.90 4.13
N ARG A 61 -10.61 -28.76 2.80
CA ARG A 61 -10.90 -27.59 1.96
C ARG A 61 -10.50 -26.21 2.48
N GLY A 62 -9.38 -25.73 1.97
CA GLY A 62 -9.04 -24.31 2.01
C GLY A 62 -7.60 -24.07 1.59
N GLY A 63 -7.25 -24.50 0.37
CA GLY A 63 -6.01 -24.06 -0.23
C GLY A 63 -6.04 -22.54 -0.31
N PHE A 64 -5.11 -21.89 0.38
CA PHE A 64 -4.90 -20.46 0.19
C PHE A 64 -4.23 -20.30 -1.16
N ASP A 65 -5.04 -20.12 -2.21
CA ASP A 65 -4.56 -19.61 -3.48
C ASP A 65 -3.99 -18.22 -3.20
N ILE A 66 -2.69 -18.08 -3.41
CA ILE A 66 -2.03 -16.78 -3.45
C ILE A 66 -2.56 -16.09 -4.71
N VAL A 67 -3.63 -15.31 -4.57
CA VAL A 67 -4.08 -14.41 -5.63
C VAL A 67 -2.99 -13.36 -5.81
N LEU A 68 -2.25 -13.48 -6.91
CA LEU A 68 -1.36 -12.43 -7.34
C LEU A 68 -2.24 -11.21 -7.64
N VAL A 69 -1.81 -10.04 -7.19
CA VAL A 69 -2.53 -8.77 -7.42
C VAL A 69 -2.75 -8.50 -8.92
N SER A 70 -2.04 -9.24 -9.79
CA SER A 70 -2.22 -9.30 -11.24
C SER A 70 -3.54 -9.89 -11.73
N ASP A 71 -4.25 -10.69 -10.92
CA ASP A 71 -5.46 -11.42 -11.35
C ASP A 71 -6.77 -10.63 -11.19
N VAL A 72 -6.70 -9.36 -10.74
CA VAL A 72 -7.88 -8.53 -10.42
C VAL A 72 -8.13 -7.42 -11.46
N LEU A 73 -7.33 -7.32 -12.54
CA LEU A 73 -7.65 -6.41 -13.66
C LEU A 73 -8.03 -7.18 -14.92
N LEU A 74 -9.32 -7.17 -15.24
CA LEU A 74 -9.89 -7.44 -16.57
C LEU A 74 -10.61 -6.18 -17.06
#